data_AF-A0A7S1M9L6-F1
#
_entry.id   AF-A0A7S1M9L6-F1
#
_cell.length_a   1.000
_cell.length_b   1.000
_cell.length_c   1.000
_cell.angle_alpha   90.00
_cell.angle_beta   90.00
_cell.angle_gamma   90.00
#
_symmetry.space_group_name_H-M   'P 1'
#
loop_
_entity.id
_entity.type
_entity.pdbx_description
1 polymer ?
#
loop_
_entity_poly.entity_id
_entity_poly.type
_entity_poly.pdbx_seq_one_letter_code
_entity_poly.pdbx_strand_id
1 'polypeptide(L)'
;CRFADFGDQAWLTTFHEASQQVVGMTADTAQELERGDGGREELEAAIARKSFNQPLQLVVRAKLDTYNGETRTNITCIDARPVKRGERGRFMLKEIQDGLQKGVLPVSQ
;
A
#
# COMPACT_ATOMS: atom_id res chain seq x y z
N CYS A 1 4.72 -3.35 5.51
CA CYS A 1 4.21 -1.98 5.73
C CYS A 1 2.74 -2.02 6.16
N ARG A 2 2.27 -0.96 6.85
CA ARG A 2 0.85 -0.80 7.18
C ARG A 2 0.16 0.01 6.07
N PHE A 3 -0.91 -0.52 5.50
CA PHE A 3 -1.73 0.15 4.50
C PHE A 3 -3.14 0.33 5.04
N ALA A 4 -3.83 1.38 4.62
CA ALA A 4 -5.20 1.66 5.00
C ALA A 4 -5.97 2.22 3.81
N ASP A 5 -7.24 1.84 3.70
CA ASP A 5 -8.20 2.46 2.81
C ASP A 5 -9.46 2.84 3.59
N PHE A 6 -10.59 3.04 2.91
CA PHE A 6 -11.84 3.41 3.54
C PHE A 6 -12.44 2.29 4.41
N GLY A 7 -12.23 1.02 4.04
CA GLY A 7 -12.87 -0.12 4.69
C GLY A 7 -12.06 -0.71 5.83
N ASP A 8 -10.73 -0.75 5.72
CA ASP A 8 -9.87 -1.32 6.76
C ASP A 8 -8.40 -0.86 6.67
N GLN A 9 -7.60 -1.33 7.63
CA GLN A 9 -6.15 -1.23 7.67
C GLN A 9 -5.52 -2.62 7.84
N ALA A 10 -4.46 -2.90 7.08
CA ALA A 10 -3.77 -4.18 7.12
C ALA A 10 -2.25 -4.02 7.22
N TRP A 11 -1.63 -4.92 7.99
CA TRP A 11 -0.18 -5.11 7.98
C TRP A 11 0.17 -6.15 6.92
N LEU A 12 0.91 -5.71 5.90
CA LEU A 12 1.35 -6.57 4.81
C LEU A 12 2.85 -6.78 4.87
N THR A 13 3.29 -7.99 4.59
CA THR A 13 4.71 -8.25 4.31
C THR A 13 5.08 -7.50 3.03
N THR A 14 6.22 -6.80 3.01
CA THR A 14 6.61 -5.96 1.87
C THR A 14 8.12 -6.12 1.65
N PHE A 15 8.48 -6.93 0.66
CA PHE A 15 9.89 -7.26 0.35
C PHE A 15 10.53 -6.20 -0.55
N HIS A 16 11.80 -6.41 -0.90
CA HIS A 16 12.71 -5.45 -1.54
C HIS A 16 12.05 -4.56 -2.61
N GLU A 17 11.62 -5.11 -3.74
CA GLU A 17 11.09 -4.32 -4.87
C GLU A 17 9.84 -3.51 -4.50
N ALA A 18 8.85 -4.17 -3.88
CA ALA A 18 7.62 -3.50 -3.44
C ALA A 18 7.90 -2.44 -2.36
N SER A 19 8.87 -2.67 -1.48
CA SER A 19 9.26 -1.72 -0.43
C SER A 19 9.88 -0.47 -1.03
N GLN A 20 10.74 -0.62 -2.04
CA GLN A 20 11.31 0.52 -2.75
C GLN A 20 10.25 1.35 -3.46
N GLN A 21 9.22 0.71 -4.03
CA GLN A 21 8.12 1.44 -4.66
C GLN A 21 7.25 2.20 -3.63
N VAL A 22 7.03 1.62 -2.45
CA VAL A 22 6.25 2.24 -1.37
C VAL A 22 7.00 3.41 -0.74
N VAL A 23 8.29 3.22 -0.43
CA VAL A 23 9.11 4.23 0.26
C VAL A 23 9.71 5.23 -0.75
N GLY A 24 9.86 4.85 -2.01
CA GLY A 24 10.43 5.68 -3.06
C GLY A 24 11.95 5.87 -2.95
N MET A 25 12.66 4.94 -2.32
CA MET A 25 14.12 4.91 -2.24
C MET A 25 14.63 3.47 -2.15
N THR A 26 15.91 3.27 -2.50
CA THR A 26 16.58 1.97 -2.38
C THR A 26 17.02 1.67 -0.95
N ALA A 27 17.37 0.42 -0.67
CA ALA A 27 17.93 0.03 0.63
C ALA A 27 19.29 0.70 0.89
N ASP A 28 20.10 0.87 -0.15
CA ASP A 28 21.42 1.52 -0.05
C ASP A 28 21.26 3.00 0.30
N THR A 29 20.35 3.71 -0.38
CA THR A 29 20.00 5.11 -0.05
C THR A 29 19.48 5.23 1.38
N ALA A 30 18.63 4.29 1.83
CA ALA A 30 18.14 4.29 3.20
C ALA A 30 19.27 4.09 4.23
N GLN A 31 20.24 3.21 3.93
CA GLN A 31 21.41 2.98 4.77
C GLN A 31 22.36 4.19 4.80
N GLU A 32 22.53 4.88 3.68
CA GLU A 32 23.33 6.11 3.60
C GLU A 32 22.73 7.21 4.47
N LEU A 33 21.41 7.42 4.41
CA LEU A 33 20.70 8.36 5.29
C LEU A 33 20.89 8.00 6.77
N GLU A 34 20.75 6.72 7.12
CA GLU A 34 20.89 6.27 8.50
C GLU A 34 22.32 6.40 9.05
N ARG A 35 23.34 6.35 8.19
CA ARG A 35 24.75 6.51 8.56
C ARG A 35 25.26 7.95 8.48
N GLY A 36 24.50 8.86 7.87
CA GLY A 36 24.83 10.27 7.75
C GLY A 36 24.67 11.04 9.06
N ASP A 37 24.93 12.35 9.00
CA ASP A 37 24.91 13.24 10.17
C ASP A 37 23.53 13.29 10.87
N GLY A 38 22.44 13.20 10.10
CA GLY A 38 21.07 13.15 10.62
C GLY A 38 20.62 11.77 11.11
N GLY A 39 21.40 10.73 10.81
CA GLY A 39 21.24 9.37 11.31
C GLY A 39 19.83 8.78 11.13
N ARG A 40 19.40 8.02 12.14
CA ARG A 40 18.10 7.35 12.16
C ARG A 40 16.92 8.31 11.98
N GLU A 41 17.00 9.50 12.57
CA GLU A 41 15.92 10.49 12.55
C GLU A 41 15.68 11.03 11.14
N GLU A 42 16.74 11.26 10.37
CA GLU A 42 16.64 11.69 8.98
C GLU A 42 16.00 10.62 8.10
N LEU A 43 16.38 9.35 8.29
CA LEU A 43 15.75 8.23 7.59
C LEU A 43 14.25 8.14 7.91
N GLU A 44 13.88 8.23 9.18
CA GLU A 44 12.48 8.17 9.61
C GLU A 44 11.68 9.36 9.06
N ALA A 45 12.25 10.56 9.05
CA ALA A 45 11.64 11.73 8.44
C ALA A 45 11.44 11.55 6.92
N ALA A 46 12.41 10.94 6.22
CA ALA A 46 12.30 10.67 4.79
C ALA A 46 11.18 9.66 4.47
N ILE A 47 11.04 8.60 5.28
CA ILE A 47 9.93 7.62 5.18
C ILE A 47 8.59 8.28 5.53
N ALA A 48 8.54 9.10 6.57
CA ALA A 48 7.33 9.80 7.00
C ALA A 48 6.81 10.74 5.92
N ARG A 49 7.68 11.48 5.22
CA ARG A 49 7.31 12.36 4.09
C ARG A 49 6.67 11.63 2.91
N LYS A 50 6.93 10.32 2.78
CA LYS A 50 6.37 9.47 1.72
C LYS A 50 5.05 8.83 2.16
N SER A 51 4.88 8.64 3.46
CA SER A 51 3.66 8.13 4.06
C SER A 51 2.49 9.09 3.81
N PHE A 52 1.36 8.57 3.34
CA PHE A 52 0.12 9.32 3.04
C PHE A 52 0.22 10.45 2.00
N ASN A 53 1.37 10.61 1.33
CA ASN A 53 1.56 11.66 0.34
C ASN A 53 0.70 11.42 -0.92
N GLN A 54 0.53 10.16 -1.31
CA GLN A 54 -0.33 9.77 -2.43
C GLN A 54 -0.95 8.38 -2.22
N PRO A 55 -2.16 8.13 -2.77
CA PRO A 55 -2.74 6.80 -2.77
C PRO A 55 -1.95 5.86 -3.69
N LEU A 56 -1.81 4.61 -3.24
CA LEU A 56 -1.15 3.55 -3.99
C LEU A 56 -2.18 2.50 -4.42
N GLN A 57 -2.01 2.00 -5.64
CA GLN A 57 -2.61 0.75 -6.09
C GLN A 57 -1.63 -0.38 -5.76
N LEU A 58 -2.06 -1.28 -4.88
CA LEU A 58 -1.26 -2.42 -4.44
C LEU A 58 -1.68 -3.67 -5.22
N VAL A 59 -0.69 -4.50 -5.54
CA VAL A 59 -0.91 -5.91 -5.91
C VAL A 59 -0.45 -6.75 -4.75
N VAL A 60 -1.35 -7.58 -4.22
CA VAL A 60 -1.09 -8.42 -3.05
C VAL A 60 -1.26 -9.89 -3.38
N ARG A 61 -0.46 -10.74 -2.73
CA ARG A 61 -0.60 -12.19 -2.74
C ARG A 61 -1.03 -12.65 -1.35
N ALA A 62 -2.21 -13.25 -1.26
CA ALA A 62 -2.68 -13.93 -0.06
C ALA A 62 -2.42 -15.43 -0.19
N LYS A 63 -1.86 -16.04 0.86
CA LYS A 63 -1.58 -17.47 0.93
C LYS A 63 -1.81 -17.97 2.37
N LEU A 64 -2.31 -19.19 2.52
CA LEU A 64 -2.28 -19.88 3.81
C LEU A 64 -0.91 -20.52 4.00
N ASP A 65 -0.23 -20.16 5.08
CA ASP A 65 1.02 -20.77 5.50
C ASP A 65 0.80 -21.51 6.83
N THR A 66 1.37 -22.71 6.95
CA THR A 66 1.34 -23.49 8.19
C THR A 66 2.72 -23.43 8.84
N TYR A 67 2.80 -22.92 10.06
CA TYR A 67 4.02 -22.83 10.84
C TYR A 67 3.77 -23.40 12.24
N ASN A 68 4.59 -24.35 12.67
CA ASN A 68 4.44 -25.05 13.96
C ASN A 68 3.02 -25.61 14.20
N GLY A 69 2.38 -26.14 13.16
CA GLY A 69 1.03 -26.69 13.22
C GLY A 69 -0.10 -25.65 13.20
N GLU A 70 0.22 -24.35 13.23
CA GLU A 70 -0.76 -23.28 13.14
C GLU A 70 -0.84 -22.75 11.70
N THR A 71 -2.05 -22.70 11.14
CA THR A 71 -2.28 -22.14 9.80
C THR A 71 -2.66 -20.67 9.92
N ARG A 72 -1.94 -19.80 9.24
CA ARG A 72 -2.18 -18.36 9.22
C ARG A 72 -2.22 -17.85 7.79
N THR A 73 -3.08 -16.87 7.55
CA THR A 73 -3.10 -16.14 6.29
C THR A 73 -1.92 -15.18 6.25
N ASN A 74 -1.01 -15.38 5.31
CA ASN A 74 0.06 -14.47 4.97
C ASN A 74 -0.36 -13.63 3.77
N ILE A 75 -0.29 -12.31 3.91
CA ILE A 75 -0.54 -11.37 2.81
C ILE A 75 0.74 -10.57 2.56
N THR A 76 1.24 -10.68 1.34
CA THR A 76 2.45 -10.00 0.88
C THR A 76 2.11 -9.00 -0.22
N CYS A 77 2.57 -7.77 -0.08
CA CYS A 77 2.57 -6.78 -1.15
C CYS A 77 3.70 -7.13 -2.14
N ILE A 78 3.32 -7.38 -3.40
CA ILE A 78 4.24 -7.78 -4.47
C ILE A 78 4.49 -6.66 -5.49
N ASP A 79 3.62 -5.65 -5.55
CA ASP A 79 3.80 -4.45 -6.38
C ASP A 79 3.00 -3.29 -5.78
N ALA A 80 3.51 -2.06 -5.92
CA ALA A 80 2.87 -0.84 -5.45
C ALA A 80 3.10 0.28 -6.46
N ARG A 81 2.03 0.91 -6.94
CA ARG A 81 2.13 2.00 -7.92
C ARG A 81 1.25 3.18 -7.54
N PRO A 82 1.61 4.41 -7.92
CA PRO A 82 0.70 5.55 -7.77
C PRO A 82 -0.62 5.30 -8.49
N VAL A 83 -1.74 5.64 -7.85
CA VAL A 83 -3.06 5.54 -8.49
C VAL A 83 -3.15 6.54 -9.64
N LYS A 84 -3.48 6.05 -10.83
CA LYS A 84 -3.83 6.90 -11.97
C LYS A 84 -5.22 7.51 -11.77
N ARG A 85 -5.26 8.71 -11.16
CA ARG A 85 -6.51 9.39 -10.75
C ARG A 85 -7.54 9.52 -11.86
N GLY A 86 -7.13 9.83 -13.09
CA GLY A 86 -8.06 9.95 -14.23
C GLY A 86 -8.75 8.63 -14.57
N GLU A 87 -8.00 7.53 -14.63
CA GLU A 87 -8.55 6.19 -14.88
C GLU A 87 -9.44 5.74 -13.71
N ARG A 88 -8.97 5.91 -12.47
CA ARG A 88 -9.71 5.53 -11.27
C ARG A 88 -11.01 6.33 -11.12
N GLY A 89 -10.99 7.63 -11.36
CA GLY A 89 -12.17 8.49 -11.27
C GLY A 89 -13.25 8.11 -12.28
N ARG A 90 -12.85 7.81 -13.53
CA ARG A 90 -13.80 7.31 -14.55
C ARG A 90 -14.42 5.98 -14.14
N PHE A 91 -13.64 5.08 -13.56
CA PHE A 91 -14.15 3.80 -13.05
C PHE A 91 -15.16 4.01 -11.92
N MET A 92 -14.85 4.87 -10.94
CA MET A 92 -15.75 5.18 -9.83
C MET A 92 -17.06 5.82 -10.29
N LEU A 93 -17.00 6.76 -11.25
CA LEU A 93 -18.20 7.38 -11.82
C LEU A 93 -19.09 6.34 -12.52
N LYS A 94 -18.48 5.39 -13.24
CA LYS A 94 -19.20 4.29 -13.86
C LYS A 94 -19.89 3.41 -12.81
N GLU A 95 -19.21 3.03 -11.74
CA GLU A 95 -19.80 2.21 -10.66
C GLU A 95 -20.99 2.93 -9.99
N ILE A 96 -20.90 4.24 -9.78
CA ILE A 96 -22.00 5.04 -9.23
C ILE A 96 -23.20 5.06 -10.19
N GLN A 97 -22.97 5.27 -11.48
CA GLN A 97 -24.02 5.27 -12.49
C GLN A 97 -24.71 3.90 -12.61
N ASP A 98 -23.92 2.83 -12.64
CA ASP A 98 -24.41 1.46 -12.70
C ASP A 98 -25.22 1.09 -11.44
N GLY A 99 -24.79 1.55 -10.27
CA GLY A 99 -25.53 1.39 -9.01
C GLY A 99 -26.87 2.10 -9.02
N LEU A 100 -26.90 3.38 -9.43
CA LEU A 100 -28.13 4.16 -9.56
C LEU A 100 -29.16 3.51 -10.49
N GLN A 101 -28.72 2.94 -11.63
CA GLN A 101 -29.61 2.23 -12.55
C GLN A 101 -30.20 0.95 -11.95
N LYS A 102 -29.45 0.27 -11.08
CA LYS A 102 -29.89 -0.96 -10.41
C LYS A 102 -30.75 -0.70 -9.17
N GLY A 103 -31.00 0.56 -8.80
CA GLY A 103 -31.68 0.91 -7.55
C GLY A 103 -30.87 0.57 -6.30
N VAL A 104 -29.60 0.22 -6.46
CA VAL A 104 -28.65 -0.03 -5.38
C VAL A 104 -27.68 1.13 -5.41
N LEU A 105 -27.90 2.15 -4.59
CA LEU A 105 -26.86 3.14 -4.34
C LEU A 105 -25.59 2.36 -3.98
N PRO A 106 -24.41 2.69 -4.54
CA PRO A 106 -23.18 2.09 -4.08
C PRO A 106 -23.09 2.37 -2.58
N VAL A 107 -23.33 1.33 -1.78
CA VAL A 107 -23.17 1.42 -0.34
C VAL A 107 -21.68 1.63 -0.16
N SER A 108 -21.33 2.82 0.31
CA SER A 108 -20.02 3.11 0.88
C SER A 108 -19.83 2.14 2.04
N GLN A 109 -19.21 0.99 1.77
CA GLN A 109 -18.73 0.03 2.77
C GLN A 109 -17.27 0.31 3.08
#